data_AF-A0A9P5B2T6-F1
#
_entry.id   AF-A0A9P5B2T6-F1
#
_cell.length_a   1.000
_cell.length_b   1.000
_cell.length_c   1.000
_cell.angle_alpha   90.00
_cell.angle_beta   90.00
_cell.angle_gamma   90.00
#
_symmetry.space_group_name_H-M   'P 1'
#
loop_
_entity.id
_entity.type
_entity.pdbx_description
1 polymer ?
#
loop_
_entity_poly.entity_id
_entity_poly.type
_entity_poly.pdbx_seq_one_letter_code
_entity_poly.pdbx_strand_id
1 'polypeptide(L)'
;MANQFTFRDASASCNDAQFIADAMDSTIPHLVAAGNAGQWGTEPLSKKESFMQKMHDAASKSDQFCKTGTGDRERIFIAEVEDDQTDSDSTANGNLSRRMDENGKSFVSVGFVKIVEEQFGKFVFLQYLVTDHRVGDRRRGAGAALLQRVKDYTLERGWKRSGLIAGMEGFNIMGSFRDDDDDNGSSWNGKLFRMDLP
;
A
#
# COMPACT_ATOMS: atom_id res chain seq x y z
N MET A 1 6.92 22.10 1.17
CA MET A 1 6.31 21.86 2.49
C MET A 1 6.08 20.36 2.62
N ALA A 2 6.31 19.76 3.78
CA ALA A 2 6.00 18.34 3.96
C ALA A 2 4.47 18.19 4.09
N ASN A 3 3.87 17.25 3.35
CA ASN A 3 2.44 16.98 3.49
C ASN A 3 2.18 16.32 4.84
N GLN A 4 1.16 16.77 5.54
CA GLN A 4 0.69 16.10 6.75
C GLN A 4 -0.19 14.92 6.33
N PHE A 5 0.26 13.71 6.62
CA PHE A 5 -0.46 12.49 6.29
C PHE A 5 -1.36 12.06 7.45
N THR A 6 -2.60 11.71 7.14
CA THR A 6 -3.48 10.96 8.04
C THR A 6 -3.50 9.49 7.61
N PHE A 7 -3.68 8.59 8.56
CA PHE A 7 -3.71 7.15 8.28
C PHE A 7 -5.02 6.55 8.75
N ARG A 8 -5.51 5.59 7.97
CA ARG A 8 -6.66 4.76 8.35
C ARG A 8 -6.48 3.33 7.87
N ASP A 9 -7.24 2.43 8.45
CA ASP A 9 -7.39 1.08 7.92
C ASP A 9 -8.25 1.10 6.64
N ALA A 10 -7.93 0.21 5.70
CA ALA A 10 -8.78 -0.05 4.55
C ALA A 10 -10.09 -0.69 5.02
N SER A 11 -11.19 -0.29 4.40
CA SER A 11 -12.52 -0.77 4.68
C SER A 11 -13.22 -1.26 3.42
N ALA A 12 -14.00 -2.33 3.56
CA ALA A 12 -14.82 -2.84 2.48
C ALA A 12 -15.90 -1.84 2.02
N SER A 13 -16.30 -0.89 2.88
CA SER A 13 -17.35 0.09 2.57
C SER A 13 -16.87 1.35 1.82
N CYS A 14 -15.55 1.60 1.76
CA CYS A 14 -15.00 2.87 1.23
C CYS A 14 -14.47 2.76 -0.21
N ASN A 15 -14.86 1.72 -0.95
CA ASN A 15 -14.32 1.42 -2.29
C ASN A 15 -12.78 1.33 -2.32
N ASP A 16 -12.17 0.93 -1.21
CA ASP A 16 -10.70 0.90 -1.07
C ASP A 16 -10.05 -0.15 -1.97
N ALA A 17 -10.78 -1.23 -2.30
CA ALA A 17 -10.30 -2.22 -3.26
C ALA A 17 -10.00 -1.59 -4.63
N GLN A 18 -10.88 -0.70 -5.10
CA GLN A 18 -10.66 0.03 -6.36
C GLN A 18 -9.50 1.00 -6.23
N PHE A 19 -9.41 1.75 -5.12
CA PHE A 19 -8.26 2.63 -4.87
C PHE A 19 -6.93 1.87 -4.91
N ILE A 20 -6.85 0.74 -4.23
CA ILE A 20 -5.66 -0.11 -4.18
C ILE A 20 -5.26 -0.56 -5.59
N ALA A 21 -6.23 -1.07 -6.36
CA ALA A 21 -6.00 -1.52 -7.73
C ALA A 21 -5.50 -0.39 -8.62
N ASP A 22 -6.17 0.76 -8.57
CA ASP A 22 -5.78 1.92 -9.37
C ASP A 22 -4.40 2.47 -8.98
N ALA A 23 -4.07 2.50 -7.69
CA ALA A 23 -2.76 2.94 -7.22
C ALA A 23 -1.65 2.00 -7.71
N MET A 24 -1.90 0.69 -7.75
CA MET A 24 -0.98 -0.28 -8.35
C MET A 24 -0.83 -0.06 -9.86
N ASP A 25 -1.94 0.13 -10.58
CA ASP A 25 -1.94 0.41 -12.02
C ASP A 25 -1.18 1.70 -12.36
N SER A 26 -1.31 2.74 -11.53
CA SER A 26 -0.59 4.00 -11.69
C SER A 26 0.94 3.82 -11.67
N THR A 27 1.43 2.74 -11.05
CA THR A 27 2.86 2.46 -10.88
C THR A 27 3.42 1.66 -12.06
N ILE A 28 2.59 0.95 -12.83
CA ILE A 28 3.02 0.08 -13.93
C ILE A 28 3.84 0.84 -14.99
N PRO A 29 3.41 2.03 -15.49
CA PRO A 29 4.23 2.77 -16.45
C PRO A 29 5.63 3.11 -15.91
N HIS A 30 5.74 3.38 -14.60
CA HIS A 30 7.03 3.67 -13.96
C HIS A 30 7.90 2.42 -13.80
N LEU A 31 7.31 1.26 -13.51
CA LEU A 31 8.03 -0.02 -13.48
C LEU A 31 8.55 -0.38 -14.87
N VAL A 32 7.73 -0.24 -15.91
CA VAL A 32 8.12 -0.49 -17.30
C VAL A 32 9.26 0.44 -17.71
N ALA A 33 9.14 1.74 -17.44
CA ALA A 33 10.19 2.72 -17.74
C ALA A 33 11.51 2.44 -17.01
N ALA A 34 11.45 1.88 -15.79
CA ALA A 34 12.62 1.47 -15.02
C ALA A 34 13.19 0.10 -15.43
N GLY A 35 12.63 -0.57 -16.44
CA GLY A 35 13.03 -1.91 -16.87
C GLY A 35 12.60 -3.04 -15.93
N ASN A 36 11.68 -2.76 -14.99
CA ASN A 36 11.17 -3.70 -14.00
C ASN A 36 9.78 -4.25 -14.36
N ALA A 37 9.44 -4.26 -15.65
CA ALA A 37 8.16 -4.76 -16.15
C ALA A 37 7.89 -6.22 -15.72
N GLY A 38 8.92 -7.03 -15.47
CA GLY A 38 8.77 -8.41 -15.01
C GLY A 38 8.14 -8.58 -13.62
N GLN A 39 7.97 -7.50 -12.83
CA GLN A 39 7.33 -7.59 -11.51
C GLN A 39 5.80 -7.72 -11.63
N TRP A 40 5.15 -6.82 -12.37
CA TRP A 40 3.69 -6.72 -12.46
C TRP A 40 3.16 -6.81 -13.90
N GLY A 41 4.05 -6.99 -14.88
CA GLY A 41 3.74 -6.92 -16.29
C GLY A 41 3.67 -5.49 -16.82
N THR A 42 3.15 -5.36 -18.04
CA THR A 42 2.98 -4.09 -18.75
C THR A 42 1.52 -3.63 -18.82
N GLU A 43 0.58 -4.53 -18.53
CA GLU A 43 -0.85 -4.27 -18.60
C GLU A 43 -1.43 -3.94 -17.22
N PRO A 44 -2.43 -3.05 -17.12
CA PRO A 44 -3.15 -2.77 -15.87
C PRO A 44 -3.64 -4.04 -15.19
N LEU A 45 -3.30 -4.20 -13.91
CA LEU A 45 -3.71 -5.32 -13.08
C LEU A 45 -5.22 -5.31 -12.84
N SER A 46 -5.85 -4.12 -12.79
CA SER A 46 -7.31 -3.98 -12.63
C SER A 46 -8.12 -4.63 -13.75
N LYS A 47 -7.55 -4.83 -14.95
CA LYS A 47 -8.22 -5.55 -16.05
C LYS A 47 -8.43 -7.04 -15.75
N LYS A 48 -7.67 -7.60 -14.81
CA LYS A 48 -7.79 -9.01 -14.41
C LYS A 48 -8.85 -9.12 -13.31
N GLU A 49 -9.99 -9.75 -13.60
CA GLU A 49 -11.06 -9.93 -12.62
C GLU A 49 -10.59 -10.66 -11.34
N SER A 50 -9.72 -11.68 -11.50
CA SER A 50 -9.12 -12.39 -10.38
C SER A 50 -8.27 -11.50 -9.46
N PHE A 51 -7.62 -10.49 -10.04
CA PHE A 51 -6.86 -9.50 -9.27
C PHE A 51 -7.79 -8.56 -8.51
N MET A 52 -8.86 -8.07 -9.15
CA MET A 52 -9.85 -7.23 -8.49
C MET A 52 -10.54 -7.97 -7.34
N GLN A 53 -10.91 -9.24 -7.54
CA GLN A 53 -11.45 -10.07 -6.47
C GLN A 53 -10.46 -10.20 -5.30
N LYS A 54 -9.17 -10.42 -5.59
CA LYS A 54 -8.12 -10.48 -4.56
C LYS A 54 -8.01 -9.16 -3.77
N MET A 55 -8.18 -8.01 -4.42
CA MET A 55 -8.16 -6.70 -3.73
C MET A 55 -9.40 -6.51 -2.85
N HIS A 56 -10.59 -6.92 -3.32
CA HIS A 56 -11.81 -6.93 -2.52
C HIS A 56 -11.68 -7.83 -1.29
N ASP A 57 -11.14 -9.03 -1.47
CA ASP A 57 -10.91 -9.98 -0.38
C ASP A 57 -9.91 -9.41 0.63
N ALA A 58 -8.81 -8.81 0.16
CA ALA A 58 -7.80 -8.22 1.04
C ALA A 58 -8.35 -7.03 1.85
N ALA A 59 -9.14 -6.14 1.23
CA ALA A 59 -9.82 -5.06 1.93
C ALA A 59 -10.82 -5.58 2.97
N SER A 60 -11.58 -6.62 2.62
CA SER A 60 -12.56 -7.25 3.52
C SER A 60 -11.90 -7.94 4.72
N LYS A 61 -10.80 -8.66 4.49
CA LYS A 61 -10.01 -9.28 5.56
C LYS A 61 -9.41 -8.24 6.50
N SER A 62 -8.84 -7.17 5.95
CA SER A 62 -8.33 -6.05 6.73
C SER A 62 -9.41 -5.41 7.60
N ASP A 63 -10.58 -5.14 7.03
CA ASP A 63 -11.72 -4.54 7.72
C ASP A 63 -12.25 -5.45 8.85
N GLN A 64 -12.40 -6.75 8.56
CA GLN A 64 -12.82 -7.74 9.54
C GLN A 64 -11.82 -7.83 10.69
N PHE A 65 -10.53 -8.03 10.40
CA PHE A 65 -9.51 -8.16 11.42
C PHE A 65 -9.39 -6.89 12.28
N CYS A 66 -9.53 -5.72 11.67
CA CYS A 66 -9.55 -4.45 12.41
C CYS A 66 -10.74 -4.35 13.38
N LYS A 67 -11.93 -4.81 12.97
CA LYS A 67 -13.16 -4.70 13.77
C LYS A 67 -13.26 -5.77 14.86
N THR A 68 -12.87 -7.00 14.56
CA THR A 68 -13.12 -8.15 15.45
C THR A 68 -11.85 -8.67 16.12
N GLY A 69 -10.66 -8.35 15.61
CA GLY A 69 -9.39 -8.94 16.05
C GLY A 69 -9.26 -10.44 15.70
N THR A 70 -10.16 -10.96 14.87
CA THR A 70 -10.23 -12.39 14.50
C THR A 70 -10.18 -12.57 12.98
N GLY A 71 -9.81 -13.77 12.52
CA GLY A 71 -9.65 -14.09 11.11
C GLY A 71 -8.22 -13.96 10.62
N ASP A 72 -8.06 -13.74 9.31
CA ASP A 72 -6.76 -13.53 8.69
C ASP A 72 -6.11 -12.26 9.22
N ARG A 73 -4.86 -12.34 9.66
CA ARG A 73 -4.14 -11.21 10.28
C ARG A 73 -3.54 -10.28 9.23
N GLU A 74 -4.33 -9.92 8.24
CA GLU A 74 -3.98 -8.95 7.22
C GLU A 74 -4.44 -7.56 7.65
N ARG A 75 -3.60 -6.55 7.43
CA ARG A 75 -4.00 -5.14 7.58
C ARG A 75 -3.51 -4.33 6.42
N ILE A 76 -4.33 -3.37 6.00
CA ILE A 76 -3.98 -2.41 4.97
C ILE A 76 -4.13 -1.03 5.57
N PHE A 77 -3.04 -0.27 5.64
CA PHE A 77 -3.10 1.14 6.00
C PHE A 77 -3.12 1.99 4.73
N ILE A 78 -4.03 2.93 4.67
CA ILE A 78 -4.12 3.93 3.61
C ILE A 78 -3.64 5.26 4.19
N ALA A 79 -2.69 5.89 3.48
CA ALA A 79 -2.27 7.25 3.76
C ALA A 79 -3.14 8.21 2.96
N GLU A 80 -3.58 9.27 3.62
CA GLU A 80 -4.43 10.30 3.06
C GLU A 80 -3.85 11.68 3.33
N VAL A 81 -4.24 12.64 2.51
CA VAL A 81 -4.00 14.07 2.73
C VAL A 81 -5.33 14.78 2.72
N GLU A 82 -5.47 15.79 3.58
CA GLU A 82 -6.61 16.71 3.51
C GLU A 82 -6.63 17.40 2.14
N ASP A 83 -7.82 17.54 1.59
CA ASP A 83 -8.04 18.20 0.33
C ASP A 83 -8.98 19.39 0.53
N ASP A 84 -8.39 20.58 0.64
CA ASP A 84 -9.08 21.85 0.86
C ASP A 84 -9.85 22.35 -0.38
N GLN A 85 -10.23 21.47 -1.32
CA GLN A 85 -10.90 21.92 -2.54
C GLN A 85 -12.29 22.48 -2.26
N THR A 86 -12.34 23.82 -2.19
CA THR A 86 -13.51 24.68 -2.39
C THR A 86 -13.77 25.00 -3.86
N ASP A 87 -12.91 24.58 -4.79
CA ASP A 87 -13.02 24.95 -6.21
C ASP A 87 -13.68 23.84 -7.05
N SER A 88 -14.90 24.14 -7.50
CA SER A 88 -15.67 23.44 -8.53
C SER A 88 -15.05 23.46 -9.93
N ASP A 89 -13.75 23.77 -10.11
CA ASP A 89 -13.18 24.05 -11.44
C ASP A 89 -11.93 23.22 -11.77
N SER A 90 -12.02 21.90 -11.61
CA SER A 90 -11.04 20.98 -12.19
C SER A 90 -11.69 19.68 -12.62
N THR A 91 -12.41 19.75 -13.73
CA THR A 91 -12.77 18.65 -14.63
C THR A 91 -11.55 17.88 -15.19
N ALA A 92 -10.34 18.10 -14.66
CA ALA A 92 -9.11 17.38 -15.00
C ALA A 92 -8.66 16.32 -13.95
N ASN A 93 -9.27 16.27 -12.76
CA ASN A 93 -8.91 15.31 -11.69
C ASN A 93 -9.89 14.13 -11.59
N GLY A 94 -10.39 13.66 -12.74
CA GLY A 94 -11.34 12.55 -12.80
C GLY A 94 -10.73 11.26 -12.24
N ASN A 95 -11.34 10.74 -11.19
CA ASN A 95 -11.13 9.40 -10.60
C ASN A 95 -10.09 9.26 -9.46
N LEU A 96 -9.72 10.33 -8.75
CA LEU A 96 -8.97 10.19 -7.49
C LEU A 96 -9.87 9.63 -6.38
N SER A 97 -9.36 8.66 -5.61
CA SER A 97 -10.07 8.13 -4.44
C SER A 97 -10.14 9.18 -3.35
N ARG A 98 -11.34 9.73 -3.16
CA ARG A 98 -11.62 10.78 -2.20
C ARG A 98 -12.73 10.32 -1.26
N ARG A 99 -12.56 10.61 0.03
CA ARG A 99 -13.61 10.39 1.03
C ARG A 99 -13.87 11.67 1.79
N MET A 100 -15.02 11.72 2.44
CA MET A 100 -15.38 12.73 3.42
C MET A 100 -15.43 12.05 4.78
N ASP A 101 -14.91 12.70 5.82
CA ASP A 101 -15.10 12.24 7.19
C ASP A 101 -16.46 12.69 7.75
N GLU A 102 -16.75 12.31 9.00
CA GLU A 102 -17.99 12.67 9.70
C GLU A 102 -18.12 14.19 9.95
N ASN A 103 -17.02 14.94 9.88
CA ASN A 103 -16.98 16.38 10.07
C ASN A 103 -17.10 17.16 8.75
N GLY A 104 -17.29 16.48 7.62
CA GLY A 104 -17.38 17.10 6.30
C GLY A 104 -16.02 17.43 5.66
N LYS A 105 -14.91 17.01 6.28
CA LYS A 105 -13.55 17.25 5.77
C LYS A 105 -13.21 16.25 4.68
N SER A 106 -12.67 16.74 3.57
CA SER A 106 -12.32 15.91 2.42
C SER A 106 -10.89 15.42 2.52
N PHE A 107 -10.69 14.15 2.18
CA PHE A 107 -9.38 13.51 2.15
C PHE A 107 -9.19 12.79 0.81
N VAL A 108 -7.99 12.88 0.26
CA VAL A 108 -7.57 12.10 -0.90
C VAL A 108 -6.58 11.04 -0.46
N SER A 109 -6.83 9.80 -0.88
CA SER A 109 -5.92 8.68 -0.67
C SER A 109 -4.68 8.83 -1.56
N VAL A 110 -3.49 8.77 -0.98
CA VAL A 110 -2.21 9.02 -1.67
C VAL A 110 -1.28 7.81 -1.71
N GLY A 111 -1.60 6.76 -0.98
CA GLY A 111 -0.86 5.49 -1.01
C GLY A 111 -1.42 4.50 -0.01
N PHE A 112 -0.94 3.26 -0.08
CA PHE A 112 -1.29 2.22 0.86
C PHE A 112 -0.10 1.31 1.16
N VAL A 113 -0.19 0.63 2.29
CA VAL A 113 0.70 -0.45 2.68
C VAL A 113 -0.12 -1.63 3.15
N LYS A 114 0.17 -2.81 2.61
CA LYS A 114 -0.42 -4.07 3.07
C LYS A 114 0.60 -4.82 3.91
N ILE A 115 0.19 -5.20 5.11
CA ILE A 115 0.97 -6.02 6.03
C ILE A 115 0.21 -7.30 6.39
N VAL A 116 0.98 -8.35 6.69
CA VAL A 116 0.48 -9.61 7.25
C VAL A 116 1.21 -9.86 8.56
N GLU A 117 0.48 -10.12 9.63
CA GLU A 117 1.08 -10.42 10.93
C GLU A 117 1.47 -11.90 11.05
N GLU A 118 2.71 -12.15 11.48
CA GLU A 118 3.15 -13.45 11.95
C GLU A 118 3.28 -13.43 13.49
N GLN A 119 2.27 -13.98 14.17
CA GLN A 119 2.17 -13.93 15.63
C GLN A 119 3.26 -14.73 16.33
N PHE A 120 3.65 -15.88 15.79
CA PHE A 120 4.62 -16.75 16.46
C PHE A 120 6.04 -16.21 16.33
N GLY A 121 6.35 -15.63 15.18
CA GLY A 121 7.60 -14.93 14.93
C GLY A 121 7.68 -13.54 15.55
N LYS A 122 6.53 -12.98 15.97
CA LYS A 122 6.37 -11.60 16.45
C LYS A 122 6.96 -10.59 15.47
N PHE A 123 6.57 -10.72 14.20
CA PHE A 123 6.93 -9.77 13.16
C PHE A 123 5.76 -9.51 12.21
N VAL A 124 5.78 -8.35 11.58
CA VAL A 124 4.91 -8.05 10.44
C VAL A 124 5.69 -8.25 9.15
N PHE A 125 5.02 -8.77 8.14
CA PHE A 125 5.52 -8.88 6.78
C PHE A 125 4.85 -7.82 5.93
N LEU A 126 5.63 -6.91 5.34
CA LEU A 126 5.13 -5.95 4.39
C LEU A 126 5.03 -6.60 3.00
N GLN A 127 3.80 -6.76 2.52
CA GLN A 127 3.51 -7.41 1.23
C GLN A 127 3.49 -6.40 0.07
N TYR A 128 2.92 -5.21 0.29
CA TYR A 128 2.86 -4.15 -0.70
C TYR A 128 3.09 -2.80 -0.02
N LEU A 129 3.84 -1.91 -0.67
CA LEU A 129 3.95 -0.49 -0.34
C LEU A 129 3.90 0.31 -1.64
N VAL A 130 2.79 1.02 -1.84
CA VAL A 130 2.52 1.71 -3.11
C VAL A 130 2.06 3.13 -2.82
N THR A 131 2.60 4.09 -3.55
CA THR A 131 2.11 5.46 -3.56
C THR A 131 1.42 5.74 -4.89
N ASP A 132 0.23 6.32 -4.85
CA ASP A 132 -0.56 6.57 -6.06
C ASP A 132 0.09 7.66 -6.90
N HIS A 133 0.56 7.33 -8.11
CA HIS A 133 1.22 8.29 -9.00
C HIS A 133 0.26 9.34 -9.57
N ARG A 134 -1.05 9.09 -9.56
CA ARG A 134 -2.08 10.00 -10.10
C ARG A 134 -2.25 11.25 -9.25
N VAL A 135 -1.94 11.19 -7.95
CA VAL A 135 -2.05 12.34 -7.04
C VAL A 135 -0.87 13.32 -7.13
N GLY A 136 0.08 13.08 -8.05
CA GLY A 136 1.22 13.98 -8.30
C GLY A 136 2.09 14.17 -7.05
N ASP A 137 2.44 15.43 -6.76
CA ASP A 137 3.29 15.78 -5.62
C ASP A 137 2.64 15.54 -4.24
N ARG A 138 1.33 15.29 -4.18
CA ARG A 138 0.62 15.00 -2.92
C ARG A 138 1.13 13.73 -2.24
N ARG A 139 1.66 12.78 -3.00
CA ARG A 139 2.24 11.52 -2.47
C ARG A 139 3.67 11.66 -1.94
N ARG A 140 4.34 12.81 -2.11
CA ARG A 140 5.76 12.96 -1.76
C ARG A 140 5.95 12.77 -0.26
N GLY A 141 6.68 11.73 0.12
CA GLY A 141 6.90 11.34 1.52
C GLY A 141 5.88 10.32 2.06
N ALA A 142 4.82 10.00 1.32
CA ALA A 142 3.78 9.05 1.77
C ALA A 142 4.35 7.64 2.03
N GLY A 143 5.29 7.17 1.20
CA GLY A 143 5.94 5.87 1.40
C GLY A 143 6.71 5.77 2.73
N ALA A 144 7.49 6.81 3.06
CA ALA A 144 8.20 6.88 4.34
C ALA A 144 7.23 6.99 5.52
N ALA A 145 6.14 7.76 5.36
CA ALA A 145 5.12 7.94 6.38
C ALA A 145 4.34 6.62 6.64
N LEU A 146 3.99 5.87 5.59
CA LEU A 146 3.38 4.53 5.68
C LEU A 146 4.30 3.54 6.39
N LEU A 147 5.60 3.55 6.08
CA LEU A 147 6.56 2.74 6.81
C LEU A 147 6.61 3.11 8.29
N GLN A 148 6.65 4.40 8.62
CA GLN A 148 6.63 4.83 10.02
C GLN A 148 5.37 4.33 10.72
N ARG A 149 4.21 4.42 10.09
CA ARG A 149 2.94 3.89 10.64
C ARG A 149 3.02 2.38 10.92
N VAL A 150 3.67 1.60 10.05
CA VAL A 150 3.90 0.16 10.27
C VAL A 150 4.85 -0.10 11.45
N LYS A 151 5.88 0.74 11.64
CA LYS A 151 6.77 0.65 12.81
C LYS A 151 5.99 0.91 14.09
N ASP A 152 5.25 2.02 14.13
CA ASP A 152 4.43 2.39 15.29
C ASP A 152 3.42 1.28 15.61
N TYR A 153 2.80 0.70 14.58
CA TYR A 153 1.91 -0.44 14.74
C TYR A 153 2.58 -1.69 15.35
N THR A 154 3.79 -2.00 14.90
CA THR A 154 4.55 -3.15 15.41
C THR A 154 4.94 -2.94 16.88
N LEU A 155 5.29 -1.71 17.24
CA LEU A 155 5.58 -1.32 18.62
C LEU A 155 4.33 -1.35 19.52
N GLU A 156 3.18 -0.88 19.03
CA GLU A 156 1.87 -0.96 19.71
C GLU A 156 1.51 -2.42 20.07
N ARG A 157 1.90 -3.38 19.23
CA ARG A 157 1.73 -4.83 19.47
C ARG A 157 2.74 -5.42 20.47
N GLY A 158 3.72 -4.64 20.93
CA GLY A 158 4.80 -5.09 21.80
C GLY A 158 5.81 -6.00 21.08
N TRP A 159 5.90 -5.91 19.76
CA TRP A 159 6.77 -6.76 18.95
C TRP A 159 8.09 -6.05 18.66
N LYS A 160 9.19 -6.80 18.73
CA LYS A 160 10.56 -6.26 18.58
C LYS A 160 11.13 -6.39 17.16
N ARG A 161 10.37 -6.91 16.19
CA ARG A 161 10.88 -7.28 14.85
C ARG A 161 9.88 -6.91 13.76
N SER A 162 10.39 -6.39 12.64
CA SER A 162 9.63 -6.15 11.41
C SER A 162 10.39 -6.70 10.19
N GLY A 163 9.74 -7.51 9.37
CA GLY A 163 10.29 -8.03 8.10
C GLY A 163 9.73 -7.27 6.92
N LEU A 164 10.58 -6.90 5.96
CA LEU A 164 10.20 -6.07 4.80
C LEU A 164 10.64 -6.74 3.50
N ILE A 165 9.81 -6.67 2.46
CA ILE A 165 10.27 -6.86 1.08
C ILE A 165 10.03 -5.55 0.33
N ALA A 166 11.04 -4.67 0.30
CA ALA A 166 11.34 -3.71 -0.79
C ALA A 166 12.37 -2.66 -0.32
N GLY A 167 13.32 -2.29 -1.18
CA GLY A 167 14.50 -1.51 -0.78
C GLY A 167 14.18 -0.09 -0.34
N MET A 168 14.44 0.20 0.94
CA MET A 168 14.50 1.55 1.51
C MET A 168 15.57 1.62 2.60
N GLU A 169 16.10 2.81 2.85
CA GLU A 169 17.14 3.07 3.84
C GLU A 169 16.67 2.73 5.27
N GLY A 170 17.61 2.22 6.09
CA GLY A 170 17.33 1.73 7.46
C GLY A 170 17.03 0.24 7.56
N PHE A 171 17.03 -0.49 6.44
CA PHE A 171 16.86 -1.94 6.41
C PHE A 171 18.17 -2.67 6.05
N ASN A 172 18.46 -3.75 6.76
CA ASN A 172 19.52 -4.68 6.42
C ASN A 172 19.04 -5.60 5.30
N ILE A 173 19.81 -5.72 4.22
CA ILE A 173 19.56 -6.72 3.17
C ILE A 173 19.80 -8.10 3.78
N MET A 174 18.77 -8.94 3.82
CA MET A 174 18.87 -10.32 4.31
C MET A 174 19.10 -11.35 3.21
N GLY A 175 18.76 -11.00 1.98
CA GLY A 175 18.99 -11.84 0.82
C GLY A 175 18.46 -11.21 -0.44
N SER A 176 18.88 -11.75 -1.58
CA SER A 176 18.24 -11.53 -2.86
C SER A 176 17.50 -12.80 -3.25
N PHE A 177 16.32 -12.64 -3.84
CA PHE A 177 15.62 -13.75 -4.46
C PHE A 177 15.38 -13.41 -5.92
N ARG A 178 15.29 -14.45 -6.75
CA ARG A 178 14.83 -14.33 -8.12
C ARG A 178 13.49 -15.05 -8.16
N ASP A 179 12.49 -14.33 -8.62
CA ASP A 179 11.16 -14.87 -8.85
C ASP A 179 11.03 -15.00 -10.37
N ASP A 180 10.88 -16.25 -10.81
CA ASP A 180 10.64 -16.57 -12.21
C ASP A 180 9.13 -16.76 -12.36
N ASP A 181 8.50 -15.87 -13.13
CA ASP A 181 7.08 -15.95 -13.48
C ASP A 181 6.88 -17.09 -14.49
N ASP A 182 6.41 -18.24 -13.98
CA ASP A 182 6.22 -19.48 -14.74
C ASP A 182 5.28 -19.29 -15.95
N ASP A 183 4.39 -18.30 -15.94
CA ASP A 183 3.40 -18.08 -17.00
C ASP A 183 3.95 -17.31 -18.21
N ASN A 184 4.97 -16.45 -18.03
CA ASN A 184 5.49 -15.59 -19.11
C ASN A 184 7.02 -15.67 -19.27
N GLY A 185 7.70 -16.57 -18.53
CA GLY A 185 9.16 -16.70 -18.55
C GLY A 185 9.90 -15.44 -18.10
N SER A 186 9.19 -14.53 -17.43
CA SER A 186 9.72 -13.25 -16.97
C SER A 186 10.41 -13.48 -15.64
N SER A 187 11.65 -13.03 -15.49
CA SER A 187 12.34 -13.12 -14.20
C SER A 187 12.56 -11.74 -13.62
N TRP A 188 12.26 -11.56 -12.35
CA TRP A 188 12.59 -10.34 -11.64
C TRP A 188 13.36 -10.64 -10.36
N ASN A 189 14.32 -9.76 -10.07
CA ASN A 189 15.15 -9.88 -8.88
C ASN A 189 14.51 -9.08 -7.75
N GLY A 190 14.11 -9.79 -6.69
CA GLY A 190 13.69 -9.22 -5.43
C GLY A 190 14.84 -9.15 -4.42
N LYS A 191 14.67 -8.30 -3.41
CA LYS A 191 15.55 -8.24 -2.26
C LYS A 191 14.70 -8.36 -1.00
N LEU A 192 15.12 -9.24 -0.10
CA LEU A 192 14.56 -9.39 1.23
C LEU A 192 15.29 -8.43 2.17
N PHE A 193 14.52 -7.69 2.95
CA PHE A 193 15.01 -6.67 3.86
C PHE A 193 14.51 -6.96 5.28
N ARG A 194 15.33 -6.66 6.28
CA ARG A 194 14.95 -6.77 7.69
C ARG A 194 15.27 -5.47 8.40
N MET A 195 14.36 -5.05 9.25
CA MET A 195 14.64 -3.97 10.19
C MET A 195 14.31 -4.44 11.60
N ASP A 196 15.34 -4.45 12.42
CA ASP A 196 15.19 -4.64 13.86
C ASP A 196 14.69 -3.31 14.46
N LEU A 197 13.63 -3.40 15.24
CA LEU A 197 13.09 -2.25 15.97
C LEU A 197 13.81 -2.13 17.32
N PRO A 198 14.05 -0.90 17.82
CA PRO A 198 14.72 -0.66 19.09
C PRO A 198 13.96 -1.25 20.30
#